data_AF-A0A0R0L628-F1
#
_entry.id   AF-A0A0R0L628-F1
#
_cell.length_a   1.000
_cell.length_b   1.000
_cell.length_c   1.000
_cell.angle_alpha   90.00
_cell.angle_beta   90.00
_cell.angle_gamma   90.00
#
_symmetry.space_group_name_H-M   'P 1'
#
loop_
_entity.id
_entity.type
_entity.pdbx_description
1 polymer ?
#
loop_
_entity_poly.entity_id
_entity_poly.type
_entity_poly.pdbx_seq_one_letter_code
_entity_poly.pdbx_strand_id
1 'polypeptide(L)'
;MRMRIRSPAPPSSIINRSTESAIINLEGDECMNKSTPSSPLSIAENGSFYASLNGCGFNHCIGNSDVDHTNMEVVLHPDYVVYQDNYYTGTKLCFSQCYIQISDSTACAKQGEGTFEWAVDDLIHIDCLLFPKSGMVVMKLCAVSSNAGPSIHISCTSDIEELKIVFVDDNWSLRQEQITSLNGKYLAIWNTVSE
;
A
#
# COMPACT_ATOMS: atom_id res chain seq x y z
N MET A 1 41.89 -12.55 -1.19
CA MET A 1 42.08 -12.68 -2.66
C MET A 1 41.08 -11.75 -3.33
N ARG A 2 41.52 -10.59 -3.87
CA ARG A 2 40.63 -9.58 -4.48
C ARG A 2 40.62 -9.76 -6.00
N MET A 3 39.47 -10.13 -6.57
CA MET A 3 39.22 -10.03 -8.02
C MET A 3 38.47 -8.73 -8.32
N ARG A 4 38.98 -7.99 -9.31
CA ARG A 4 38.35 -6.78 -9.87
C ARG A 4 37.47 -7.19 -11.04
N ILE A 5 36.21 -6.77 -11.07
CA ILE A 5 35.35 -6.87 -12.25
C ILE A 5 35.09 -5.44 -12.75
N ARG A 6 35.38 -5.20 -14.03
CA ARG A 6 35.11 -3.95 -14.74
C ARG A 6 33.64 -3.97 -15.20
N SER A 7 32.85 -2.95 -14.87
CA SER A 7 31.55 -2.71 -15.52
C SER A 7 31.73 -1.93 -16.83
N PRO A 8 30.94 -2.23 -17.88
CA PRO A 8 30.89 -1.44 -19.10
C PRO A 8 29.91 -0.25 -18.97
N ALA A 9 30.17 0.82 -19.73
CA ALA A 9 29.36 2.04 -19.78
C ALA A 9 28.08 1.87 -20.62
N PRO A 10 26.97 2.58 -20.32
CA PRO A 10 25.76 2.55 -21.13
C PRO A 10 25.86 3.51 -22.34
N PRO A 11 25.28 3.18 -23.51
CA PRO A 11 25.20 4.10 -24.63
C PRO A 11 24.01 5.06 -24.53
N SER A 12 24.23 6.28 -25.04
CA SER A 12 23.32 7.43 -25.04
C SER A 12 22.19 7.35 -26.08
N SER A 13 21.00 7.79 -25.66
CA SER A 13 19.92 8.51 -26.39
C SER A 13 19.62 8.19 -27.87
N ILE A 14 18.34 7.98 -28.19
CA ILE A 14 17.61 8.68 -29.28
C ILE A 14 16.12 8.73 -28.90
N ILE A 15 15.57 9.95 -28.91
CA ILE A 15 14.15 10.29 -28.78
C ILE A 15 13.50 10.10 -30.15
N ASN A 16 12.36 9.42 -30.22
CA ASN A 16 11.41 9.57 -31.32
C ASN A 16 9.98 9.64 -30.76
N ARG A 17 9.35 10.82 -30.92
CA ARG A 17 7.90 11.00 -30.79
C ARG A 17 7.26 10.62 -32.13
N SER A 18 6.23 9.77 -32.08
CA SER A 18 5.20 9.70 -33.11
C SER A 18 3.84 9.76 -32.43
N THR A 19 3.17 10.90 -32.59
CA THR A 19 1.74 11.09 -32.36
C THR A 19 0.99 10.57 -33.57
N GLU A 20 0.10 9.59 -33.38
CA GLU A 20 -1.00 9.34 -34.31
C GLU A 20 -2.28 8.99 -33.54
N SER A 21 -3.34 9.64 -33.97
CA SER A 21 -4.67 9.83 -33.41
C SER A 21 -5.62 8.66 -33.67
N ALA A 22 -6.46 8.33 -32.68
CA ALA A 22 -7.74 7.67 -32.93
C ALA A 22 -8.76 8.11 -31.86
N ILE A 23 -9.62 9.05 -32.25
CA ILE A 23 -10.84 9.44 -31.52
C ILE A 23 -11.90 8.40 -31.88
N ILE A 24 -12.39 7.65 -30.89
CA ILE A 24 -13.53 6.73 -31.05
C ILE A 24 -14.75 7.44 -30.47
N ASN A 25 -15.60 7.95 -31.35
CA ASN A 25 -16.95 8.40 -31.00
C ASN A 25 -17.85 7.18 -30.84
N LEU A 26 -18.56 7.08 -29.72
CA LEU A 26 -19.73 6.22 -29.58
C LEU A 26 -20.90 7.08 -29.09
N GLU A 27 -21.76 7.49 -30.03
CA GLU A 27 -23.06 8.13 -29.79
C GLU A 27 -24.17 7.06 -29.76
N GLY A 28 -25.18 7.30 -28.91
CA GLY A 28 -26.44 6.53 -28.79
C GLY A 28 -26.70 6.11 -27.35
N ASP A 29 -27.83 6.35 -26.69
CA ASP A 29 -29.15 6.86 -27.09
C ASP A 29 -29.89 7.27 -25.80
N GLU A 30 -30.80 8.23 -25.91
CA GLU A 30 -31.54 8.88 -24.83
C GLU A 30 -32.85 8.14 -24.47
N CYS A 31 -33.13 7.97 -23.18
CA CYS A 31 -34.49 8.03 -22.59
C CYS A 31 -34.40 8.03 -21.04
N MET A 32 -34.97 8.94 -20.24
CA MET A 32 -36.02 9.92 -20.52
C MET A 32 -37.19 10.02 -19.53
N ASN A 33 -37.33 9.29 -18.40
CA ASN A 33 -38.65 9.30 -17.70
C ASN A 33 -38.62 9.20 -16.16
N LYS A 34 -38.92 10.34 -15.53
CA LYS A 34 -39.24 10.61 -14.11
C LYS A 34 -40.48 9.87 -13.58
N SER A 35 -40.52 9.54 -12.28
CA SER A 35 -41.37 10.23 -11.27
C SER A 35 -41.31 9.59 -9.86
N THR A 36 -41.60 10.45 -8.87
CA THR A 36 -41.25 10.52 -7.44
C THR A 36 -42.22 9.78 -6.45
N PRO A 37 -41.90 9.73 -5.12
CA PRO A 37 -42.44 8.78 -4.11
C PRO A 37 -43.54 9.37 -3.19
N SER A 38 -44.20 8.52 -2.36
CA SER A 38 -44.72 8.80 -0.98
C SER A 38 -45.45 7.60 -0.32
N SER A 39 -44.88 7.08 0.79
CA SER A 39 -45.37 6.79 2.19
C SER A 39 -46.81 6.29 2.52
N PRO A 40 -47.13 5.87 3.79
CA PRO A 40 -46.52 4.90 4.73
C PRO A 40 -47.56 4.03 5.54
N LEU A 41 -47.10 3.31 6.60
CA LEU A 41 -47.81 2.57 7.69
C LEU A 41 -48.34 1.14 7.36
N SER A 42 -48.29 0.09 8.20
CA SER A 42 -48.18 -0.04 9.67
C SER A 42 -47.82 -1.47 10.15
N ILE A 43 -47.01 -1.55 11.22
CA ILE A 43 -47.04 -2.46 12.39
C ILE A 43 -47.03 -4.00 12.23
N ALA A 44 -45.99 -4.66 12.76
CA ALA A 44 -46.08 -5.82 13.67
C ALA A 44 -44.67 -6.24 14.16
N GLU A 45 -44.63 -6.70 15.40
CA GLU A 45 -43.49 -7.02 16.25
C GLU A 45 -42.47 -8.05 15.72
N ASN A 46 -41.30 -8.02 16.36
CA ASN A 46 -40.22 -9.01 16.37
C ASN A 46 -39.22 -9.04 15.20
N GLY A 47 -38.05 -8.48 15.50
CA GLY A 47 -36.78 -9.21 15.32
C GLY A 47 -36.10 -9.08 13.96
N SER A 48 -34.90 -8.47 13.99
CA SER A 48 -33.81 -8.68 13.03
C SER A 48 -34.07 -8.21 11.60
N PHE A 49 -33.67 -6.96 11.31
CA PHE A 49 -33.41 -6.51 9.95
C PHE A 49 -31.89 -6.50 9.70
N TYR A 50 -31.36 -7.63 9.21
CA TYR A 50 -30.08 -7.65 8.50
C TYR A 50 -30.34 -7.14 7.09
N ALA A 51 -30.03 -5.87 6.85
CA ALA A 51 -29.91 -5.31 5.51
C ALA A 51 -28.56 -5.73 4.93
N SER A 52 -28.62 -6.64 3.95
CA SER A 52 -27.64 -6.97 2.91
C SER A 52 -26.21 -6.42 3.09
N LEU A 53 -25.36 -7.24 3.70
CA LEU A 53 -23.91 -7.14 3.63
C LEU A 53 -23.43 -7.70 2.29
N ASN A 54 -23.10 -6.82 1.35
CA ASN A 54 -22.24 -7.20 0.24
C ASN A 54 -20.81 -7.35 0.81
N GLY A 55 -20.44 -8.58 1.18
CA GLY A 55 -19.07 -8.96 1.58
C GLY A 55 -18.76 -8.92 3.08
N CYS A 56 -19.55 -9.58 3.93
CA CYS A 56 -19.21 -9.76 5.35
C CYS A 56 -18.91 -11.21 5.67
N GLY A 57 -17.76 -11.45 6.31
CA GLY A 57 -17.38 -12.77 6.77
C GLY A 57 -16.09 -12.85 7.57
N PHE A 58 -15.73 -11.85 8.37
CA PHE A 58 -14.89 -12.10 9.56
C PHE A 58 -15.70 -11.79 10.80
N ASN A 59 -16.71 -12.63 11.01
CA ASN A 59 -17.38 -12.73 12.28
C ASN A 59 -16.34 -13.28 13.26
N HIS A 60 -16.13 -12.53 14.33
CA HIS A 60 -15.51 -12.94 15.57
C HIS A 60 -15.94 -14.36 15.98
N CYS A 61 -15.16 -15.35 15.55
CA CYS A 61 -15.21 -16.72 16.00
C CYS A 61 -13.81 -17.04 16.50
N ILE A 62 -13.57 -16.78 17.80
CA ILE A 62 -12.49 -17.43 18.54
C ILE A 62 -12.89 -18.91 18.65
N GLY A 63 -12.73 -19.62 17.55
CA GLY A 63 -12.85 -21.05 17.40
C GLY A 63 -11.47 -21.56 17.03
N ASN A 64 -11.00 -22.54 17.80
CA ASN A 64 -9.67 -23.15 17.80
C ASN A 64 -9.35 -23.85 16.45
N SER A 65 -9.33 -23.08 15.37
CA SER A 65 -8.99 -23.49 14.02
C SER A 65 -7.52 -23.16 13.83
N ASP A 66 -6.71 -24.20 13.67
CA ASP A 66 -5.31 -24.17 13.26
C ASP A 66 -5.21 -23.58 11.83
N VAL A 67 -5.59 -22.30 11.69
CA VAL A 67 -5.31 -21.52 10.49
C VAL A 67 -3.85 -21.16 10.63
N ASP A 68 -3.02 -21.75 9.77
CA ASP A 68 -1.62 -21.40 9.62
C ASP A 68 -1.49 -19.88 9.44
N HIS A 69 -1.25 -19.16 10.54
CA HIS A 69 -1.08 -17.72 10.55
C HIS A 69 0.25 -17.31 9.89
N THR A 70 1.11 -18.26 9.54
CA THR A 70 2.48 -17.95 9.11
C THR A 70 2.55 -17.34 7.71
N ASN A 71 1.50 -17.43 6.89
CA ASN A 71 1.48 -16.94 5.51
C ASN A 71 0.50 -15.78 5.27
N MET A 72 -0.02 -15.13 6.32
CA MET A 72 -0.89 -13.97 6.11
C MET A 72 -0.05 -12.75 5.74
N GLU A 73 -0.41 -12.12 4.64
CA GLU A 73 0.18 -10.87 4.19
C GLU A 73 -0.92 -9.83 3.91
N VAL A 74 -0.66 -8.58 4.25
CA VAL A 74 -1.49 -7.44 3.86
C VAL A 74 -0.74 -6.65 2.80
N VAL A 75 -1.30 -6.64 1.58
CA VAL A 75 -0.73 -5.93 0.45
C VAL A 75 -1.49 -4.62 0.24
N LEU A 76 -0.73 -3.52 0.23
CA LEU A 76 -1.19 -2.19 -0.13
C LEU A 76 -0.62 -1.79 -1.49
N HIS A 77 -1.33 -0.91 -2.18
CA HIS A 77 -0.94 -0.34 -3.46
C HIS A 77 -0.75 1.18 -3.32
N PRO A 78 0.44 1.64 -2.89
CA PRO A 78 0.74 3.05 -2.82
C PRO A 78 0.55 3.77 -4.18
N ASP A 79 -0.02 4.97 -4.13
CA ASP A 79 0.01 5.90 -5.25
C ASP A 79 1.47 6.32 -5.53
N TYR A 80 2.23 6.56 -4.46
CA TYR A 80 3.67 6.76 -4.52
C TYR A 80 4.40 6.47 -3.21
N VAL A 81 5.70 6.19 -3.34
CA VAL A 81 6.65 6.00 -2.25
C VAL A 81 7.84 6.94 -2.44
N VAL A 82 8.27 7.61 -1.38
CA VAL A 82 9.51 8.40 -1.32
C VAL A 82 10.49 7.70 -0.40
N TYR A 83 11.69 7.40 -0.92
CA TYR A 83 12.77 6.75 -0.19
C TYR A 83 14.14 7.23 -0.67
N GLN A 84 15.00 7.68 0.25
CA GLN A 84 16.35 8.22 -0.05
C GLN A 84 16.37 9.23 -1.22
N ASP A 85 15.46 10.21 -1.19
CA ASP A 85 15.27 11.23 -2.24
C ASP A 85 14.78 10.71 -3.62
N ASN A 86 14.47 9.41 -3.73
CA ASN A 86 13.88 8.82 -4.92
C ASN A 86 12.36 8.71 -4.78
N TYR A 87 11.68 8.81 -5.92
CA TYR A 87 10.23 8.72 -6.03
C TYR A 87 9.85 7.50 -6.85
N TYR A 88 8.99 6.64 -6.29
CA TYR A 88 8.54 5.40 -6.89
C TYR A 88 7.02 5.41 -7.04
N THR A 89 6.52 4.90 -8.16
CA THR A 89 5.09 4.73 -8.47
C THR A 89 4.85 3.30 -8.91
N GLY A 90 3.62 2.78 -8.80
CA GLY A 90 3.35 1.39 -9.19
C GLY A 90 4.01 0.37 -8.27
N THR A 91 4.36 0.78 -7.05
CA THR A 91 4.93 -0.12 -6.04
C THR A 91 3.84 -0.96 -5.38
N LYS A 92 4.24 -2.08 -4.79
CA LYS A 92 3.46 -2.85 -3.82
C LYS A 92 4.16 -2.77 -2.48
N LEU A 93 3.41 -2.48 -1.43
CA LEU A 93 3.88 -2.52 -0.05
C LEU A 93 3.23 -3.74 0.61
N CYS A 94 4.05 -4.69 1.03
CA CYS A 94 3.62 -5.91 1.68
C CYS A 94 4.00 -5.88 3.16
N PHE A 95 3.02 -6.14 4.03
CA PHE A 95 3.23 -6.43 5.44
C PHE A 95 3.06 -7.93 5.66
N SER A 96 4.07 -8.56 6.26
CA SER A 96 3.98 -9.94 6.76
C SER A 96 4.21 -9.97 8.28
N GLN A 97 4.11 -11.14 8.89
CA GLN A 97 4.45 -11.33 10.30
C GLN A 97 5.94 -11.05 10.61
N CYS A 98 6.82 -11.13 9.60
CA CYS A 98 8.27 -11.12 9.78
C CYS A 98 8.97 -9.91 9.15
N TYR A 99 8.38 -9.30 8.13
CA TYR A 99 8.98 -8.21 7.38
C TYR A 99 7.95 -7.23 6.82
N ILE A 100 8.45 -6.06 6.41
CA ILE A 100 7.81 -5.16 5.47
C ILE A 100 8.65 -5.15 4.20
N GLN A 101 7.99 -5.29 3.05
CA GLN A 101 8.66 -5.30 1.76
C GLN A 101 8.02 -4.31 0.79
N ILE A 102 8.85 -3.55 0.07
CA ILE A 102 8.43 -2.72 -1.06
C ILE A 102 9.02 -3.34 -2.32
N SER A 103 8.14 -3.65 -3.27
CA SER A 103 8.52 -4.10 -4.61
C SER A 103 7.98 -3.13 -5.65
N ASP A 104 8.79 -2.80 -6.64
CA ASP A 104 8.33 -2.06 -7.81
C ASP A 104 7.72 -3.05 -8.81
N SER A 105 6.45 -2.85 -9.18
CA SER A 105 5.82 -3.67 -10.24
C SER A 105 6.15 -3.16 -11.64
N THR A 106 6.66 -1.94 -11.73
CA THR A 106 6.97 -1.23 -12.97
C THR A 106 8.47 -1.01 -13.06
N ALA A 107 9.21 -2.06 -13.43
CA ALA A 107 10.62 -1.94 -13.80
C ALA A 107 10.78 -0.97 -15.00
N CYS A 108 10.76 0.34 -14.75
CA CYS A 108 11.13 1.35 -15.72
C CYS A 108 12.67 1.45 -15.76
N ALA A 109 13.26 0.35 -16.23
CA ALA A 109 14.50 0.19 -16.98
C ALA A 109 15.80 0.94 -16.60
N LYS A 110 15.93 1.58 -15.42
CA LYS A 110 17.18 2.32 -15.10
C LYS A 110 17.87 2.02 -13.77
N GLN A 111 17.25 1.28 -12.86
CA GLN A 111 17.89 0.63 -11.71
C GLN A 111 17.19 -0.71 -11.53
N GLY A 112 17.93 -1.78 -11.24
CA GLY A 112 17.38 -3.15 -11.19
C GLY A 112 16.14 -3.26 -10.30
N GLU A 113 15.37 -4.34 -10.47
CA GLU A 113 14.23 -4.67 -9.59
C GLU A 113 14.62 -4.44 -8.13
N GLY A 114 14.20 -3.30 -7.60
CA GLY A 114 14.56 -2.84 -6.27
C GLY A 114 13.51 -3.36 -5.33
N THR A 115 13.74 -4.52 -4.75
CA THR A 115 12.99 -4.97 -3.57
C THR A 115 13.70 -4.44 -2.34
N PHE A 116 13.01 -3.63 -1.55
CA PHE A 116 13.48 -3.20 -0.24
C PHE A 116 12.73 -3.99 0.82
N GLU A 117 13.45 -4.49 1.82
CA GLU A 117 12.87 -5.31 2.88
C GLU A 117 13.47 -4.94 4.22
N TRP A 118 12.60 -4.79 5.22
CA TRP A 118 12.97 -4.56 6.61
C TRP A 118 12.35 -5.65 7.47
N ALA A 119 13.16 -6.28 8.33
CA ALA A 119 12.62 -7.18 9.33
C ALA A 119 11.75 -6.39 10.31
N VAL A 120 10.71 -7.02 10.85
CA VAL A 120 9.84 -6.39 11.86
C VAL A 120 10.67 -5.90 13.04
N ASP A 121 11.72 -6.60 13.42
CA ASP A 121 12.63 -6.23 14.51
C ASP A 121 13.43 -4.95 14.25
N ASP A 122 13.63 -4.56 13.00
CA ASP A 122 14.35 -3.33 12.62
C ASP A 122 13.44 -2.09 12.58
N LEU A 123 12.12 -2.28 12.62
CA LEU A 123 11.15 -1.18 12.61
C LEU A 123 11.20 -0.37 13.92
N ILE A 124 11.19 0.96 13.80
CA ILE A 124 11.23 1.91 14.91
C ILE A 124 9.84 2.46 15.20
N HIS A 125 9.18 3.04 14.21
CA HIS A 125 7.82 3.57 14.33
C HIS A 125 7.11 3.62 12.97
N ILE A 126 5.77 3.59 13.02
CA ILE A 126 4.89 3.76 11.87
C ILE A 126 3.88 4.84 12.23
N ASP A 127 3.98 6.01 11.60
CA ASP A 127 3.03 7.11 11.77
C ASP A 127 2.08 7.15 10.57
N CYS A 128 0.79 7.27 10.82
CA CYS A 128 -0.24 7.43 9.79
C CYS A 128 -1.02 8.71 10.01
N LEU A 129 -0.99 9.60 9.02
CA LEU A 129 -1.82 10.80 8.98
C LEU A 129 -3.02 10.55 8.05
N LEU A 130 -4.22 10.69 8.60
CA LEU A 130 -5.48 10.42 7.91
C LEU A 130 -6.15 11.71 7.47
N PHE A 131 -6.70 11.69 6.26
CA PHE A 131 -7.52 12.75 5.69
C PHE A 131 -8.90 12.18 5.34
N PRO A 132 -9.84 12.12 6.31
CA PRO A 132 -11.09 11.39 6.14
C PRO A 132 -11.95 11.88 4.96
N LYS A 133 -11.89 13.19 4.65
CA LYS A 133 -12.66 13.78 3.55
C LYS A 133 -12.22 13.30 2.17
N SER A 134 -10.96 12.91 2.01
CA SER A 134 -10.39 12.46 0.73
C SER A 134 -10.05 10.98 0.69
N GLY A 135 -10.23 10.25 1.81
CA GLY A 135 -9.78 8.86 1.93
C GLY A 135 -8.25 8.68 1.85
N MET A 136 -7.50 9.80 1.89
CA MET A 136 -6.05 9.79 1.72
C MET A 136 -5.37 9.44 3.04
N VAL A 137 -4.36 8.61 2.95
CA VAL A 137 -3.50 8.21 4.05
C VAL A 137 -2.06 8.54 3.68
N VAL A 138 -1.37 9.22 4.58
CA VAL A 138 0.08 9.44 4.50
C VAL A 138 0.73 8.62 5.60
N MET A 139 1.40 7.55 5.22
CA MET A 139 2.17 6.71 6.13
C MET A 139 3.65 7.12 6.10
N LYS A 140 4.25 7.25 7.27
CA LYS A 140 5.69 7.39 7.46
C LYS A 140 6.20 6.17 8.22
N LEU A 141 7.16 5.48 7.61
CA LEU A 141 7.80 4.30 8.16
C LEU A 141 9.26 4.62 8.45
N CYS A 142 9.70 4.37 9.69
CA CYS A 142 11.11 4.48 10.07
C CYS A 142 11.65 3.12 10.52
N ALA A 143 12.79 2.74 9.98
CA ALA A 143 13.45 1.48 10.26
C ALA A 143 14.96 1.68 10.39
N VAL A 144 15.63 0.76 11.08
CA VAL A 144 17.10 0.67 11.02
C VAL A 144 17.50 0.22 9.62
N SER A 145 18.52 0.86 9.04
CA SER A 145 19.01 0.53 7.70
C SER A 145 19.49 -0.92 7.65
N SER A 146 18.90 -1.70 6.74
CA SER A 146 19.38 -3.03 6.41
C SER A 146 20.63 -2.88 5.54
N ASN A 147 21.80 -2.71 6.18
CA ASN A 147 23.07 -2.46 5.49
C ASN A 147 23.63 -3.74 4.80
N ALA A 148 22.83 -4.37 3.93
CA ALA A 148 23.12 -5.62 3.23
C ALA A 148 23.67 -5.42 1.81
N GLY A 149 24.33 -4.29 1.52
CA GLY A 149 25.03 -4.10 0.25
C GLY A 149 26.20 -3.10 0.34
N PRO A 150 27.38 -3.39 -0.27
CA PRO A 150 28.48 -2.45 -0.29
C PRO A 150 28.23 -1.38 -1.36
N SER A 151 27.39 -0.39 -1.07
CA SER A 151 27.32 0.82 -1.89
C SER A 151 28.50 1.73 -1.54
N ILE A 152 29.49 1.72 -2.45
CA ILE A 152 30.60 2.66 -2.45
C ILE A 152 30.02 4.01 -2.86
N HIS A 153 29.51 4.80 -1.92
CA HIS A 153 29.46 6.27 -2.02
C HIS A 153 29.10 6.90 -0.65
N ILE A 154 30.18 7.21 0.07
CA ILE A 154 30.43 8.36 0.96
C ILE A 154 29.21 9.25 1.34
N SER A 155 29.04 9.34 2.67
CA SER A 155 28.39 10.38 3.50
C SER A 155 26.86 10.50 3.51
N CYS A 156 26.23 9.96 4.57
CA CYS A 156 25.47 10.74 5.58
C CYS A 156 24.88 9.83 6.70
N THR A 157 25.66 9.61 7.75
CA THR A 157 25.35 9.67 9.21
C THR A 157 24.00 9.24 9.82
N SER A 158 23.10 8.53 9.16
CA SER A 158 21.93 7.97 9.85
C SER A 158 21.79 6.49 9.56
N ASP A 159 21.96 5.66 10.60
CA ASP A 159 21.60 4.24 10.62
C ASP A 159 20.08 4.02 10.52
N ILE A 160 19.30 5.09 10.35
CA ILE A 160 17.84 5.09 10.28
C ILE A 160 17.43 5.51 8.87
N GLU A 161 16.61 4.66 8.27
CA GLU A 161 15.94 4.89 7.01
C GLU A 161 14.50 5.36 7.25
N GLU A 162 14.06 6.32 6.44
CA GLU A 162 12.71 6.86 6.48
C GLU A 162 12.06 6.72 5.10
N LEU A 163 10.81 6.24 5.12
CA LEU A 163 9.96 6.10 3.96
C LEU A 163 8.68 6.89 4.16
N LYS A 164 8.27 7.62 3.12
CA LYS A 164 6.96 8.27 3.06
C LYS A 164 6.13 7.62 1.97
N ILE A 165 4.94 7.18 2.33
CA ILE A 165 4.06 6.35 1.51
C ILE A 165 2.71 7.03 1.48
N VAL A 166 2.12 7.16 0.30
CA VAL A 166 0.81 7.78 0.13
C VAL A 166 -0.09 6.87 -0.69
N PHE A 167 -1.33 6.70 -0.23
CA PHE A 167 -2.39 6.00 -0.95
C PHE A 167 -3.75 6.58 -0.57
N VAL A 168 -4.73 6.37 -1.45
CA VAL A 168 -6.16 6.53 -1.16
C VAL A 168 -6.77 5.15 -0.94
N ASP A 169 -7.33 4.91 0.25
CA ASP A 169 -7.97 3.64 0.58
C ASP A 169 -9.20 3.84 1.48
N ASP A 170 -10.39 3.67 0.91
CA ASP A 170 -11.67 3.76 1.64
C ASP A 170 -11.81 2.69 2.73
N ASN A 171 -11.05 1.60 2.65
CA ASN A 171 -11.04 0.50 3.62
C ASN A 171 -9.84 0.59 4.58
N TRP A 172 -9.22 1.76 4.70
CA TRP A 172 -8.00 1.93 5.50
C TRP A 172 -8.11 1.40 6.92
N SER A 173 -9.23 1.64 7.61
CA SER A 173 -9.44 1.15 8.98
C SER A 173 -9.34 -0.36 9.07
N LEU A 174 -9.94 -1.09 8.12
CA LEU A 174 -9.87 -2.54 8.04
C LEU A 174 -8.44 -3.00 7.71
N ARG A 175 -7.75 -2.33 6.77
CA ARG A 175 -6.35 -2.65 6.44
C ARG A 175 -5.43 -2.47 7.64
N GLN A 176 -5.60 -1.39 8.39
CA GLN A 176 -4.84 -1.11 9.60
C GLN A 176 -5.07 -2.19 10.67
N GLU A 177 -6.31 -2.62 10.88
CA GLU A 177 -6.63 -3.72 11.81
C GLU A 177 -5.95 -5.02 11.37
N GLN A 178 -5.99 -5.35 10.08
CA GLN A 178 -5.32 -6.52 9.53
C GLN A 178 -3.79 -6.44 9.76
N ILE A 179 -3.15 -5.31 9.45
CA ILE A 179 -1.70 -5.12 9.63
C ILE A 179 -1.29 -5.25 11.09
N THR A 180 -1.99 -4.54 11.98
CA THR A 180 -1.67 -4.54 13.42
C THR A 180 -1.91 -5.90 14.09
N SER A 181 -2.71 -6.77 13.46
CA SER A 181 -2.94 -8.15 13.90
C SER A 181 -1.86 -9.14 13.44
N LEU A 182 -1.05 -8.81 12.42
CA LEU A 182 0.00 -9.71 11.90
C LEU A 182 1.11 -9.97 12.93
N ASN A 183 1.53 -8.94 13.66
CA ASN A 183 2.59 -9.01 14.65
C ASN A 183 2.35 -7.96 15.75
N GLY A 184 2.46 -8.36 17.02
CA GLY A 184 2.24 -7.45 18.15
C GLY A 184 3.16 -6.22 18.16
N LYS A 185 4.32 -6.29 17.49
CA LYS A 185 5.20 -5.12 17.32
C LYS A 185 4.57 -4.04 16.45
N TYR A 186 3.83 -4.39 15.40
CA TYR A 186 3.14 -3.38 14.57
C TYR A 186 2.19 -2.55 15.44
N LEU A 187 1.33 -3.19 16.22
CA LEU A 187 0.43 -2.49 17.13
C LEU A 187 1.19 -1.60 18.14
N ALA A 188 2.32 -2.07 18.66
CA ALA A 188 3.10 -1.36 19.67
C ALA A 188 3.79 -0.09 19.13
N ILE A 189 4.14 -0.05 17.85
CA ILE A 189 4.88 1.06 17.22
C ILE A 189 4.02 1.94 16.31
N TRP A 190 2.73 1.61 16.17
CA TRP A 190 1.80 2.30 15.28
C TRP A 190 1.18 3.51 15.96
N ASN A 191 1.21 4.63 15.26
CA ASN A 191 0.59 5.88 15.70
C ASN A 191 -0.29 6.42 14.58
N THR A 192 -1.49 6.89 14.94
CA THR A 192 -2.47 7.40 13.97
C THR A 192 -2.96 8.77 14.42
N VAL A 193 -2.86 9.74 13.51
CA VAL A 193 -3.35 11.11 13.68
C VAL A 193 -4.36 11.38 12.57
N SER A 194 -5.50 11.99 12.92
CA SER A 194 -6.47 12.48 11.92
C SER A 194 -6.43 14.00 11.90
N GLU A 195 -6.43 14.59 10.70
CA GLU A 195 -6.66 16.03 10.50
C GLU A 195 -8.14 16.38 10.29
#